data_AF-A0A1G2QWB4-F1
#
_entry.id   AF-A0A1G2QWB4-F1
#
_cell.length_a   1.000
_cell.length_b   1.000
_cell.length_c   1.000
_cell.angle_alpha   90.00
_cell.angle_beta   90.00
_cell.angle_gamma   90.00
#
_symmetry.space_group_name_H-M   'P 1'
#
loop_
_entity.id
_entity.type
_entity.pdbx_description
1 polymer ?
#
loop_
_entity_poly.entity_id
_entity_poly.type
_entity_poly.pdbx_seq_one_letter_code
_entity_poly.pdbx_strand_id
1 'polypeptide(L)'
;RSKEELSDEEIQSVVATEAKKRREAIEAFLKGGRPELAEKEKQELDVLLLYLPEQLSGEEIRKLVKEAIAKTKAGSFKDMGKIMGVLAPQVKGKADGALVASIVKEILSS
;
A
#
# COMPACT_ATOMS: atom_id res chain seq x y z
N ARG A 1 7.16 17.19 27.45
CA ARG A 1 6.59 16.47 26.30
C ARG A 1 5.72 15.37 26.86
N SER A 2 4.40 15.52 26.77
CA SER A 2 3.46 14.47 27.15
C SER A 2 3.65 13.32 26.15
N LYS A 3 3.90 12.10 26.64
CA LYS A 3 3.73 10.90 25.83
C LYS A 3 2.22 10.77 25.62
N GLU A 4 1.70 11.35 24.54
CA GLU A 4 0.38 10.97 24.06
C GLU A 4 0.52 9.54 23.55
N GLU A 5 -0.25 8.62 24.14
CA GLU A 5 -0.37 7.26 23.63
C GLU A 5 -0.97 7.34 22.23
N LEU A 6 -0.29 6.77 21.25
CA LEU A 6 -0.80 6.69 19.89
C LEU A 6 -2.11 5.90 19.90
N SER A 7 -3.12 6.39 19.19
CA SER A 7 -4.32 5.60 18.92
C SER A 7 -3.99 4.36 18.08
N ASP A 8 -4.83 3.33 18.16
CA ASP A 8 -4.65 2.10 17.38
C ASP A 8 -4.53 2.37 15.87
N GLU A 9 -5.24 3.38 15.35
CA GLU A 9 -5.13 3.79 13.94
C GLU A 9 -3.75 4.39 13.62
N GLU A 10 -3.19 5.18 14.53
CA GLU A 10 -1.84 5.74 14.38
C GLU A 10 -0.77 4.66 14.49
N ILE A 11 -0.94 3.69 15.40
CA ILE A 11 -0.05 2.53 15.51
C ILE A 11 -0.05 1.74 14.21
N GLN A 12 -1.22 1.44 13.65
CA GLN A 12 -1.34 0.75 12.36
C GLN A 12 -0.69 1.56 11.23
N SER A 13 -0.85 2.89 11.22
CA SER A 13 -0.20 3.77 10.23
C SER A 13 1.33 3.70 10.32
N VAL A 14 1.89 3.68 11.54
CA VAL A 14 3.34 3.55 11.75
C VAL A 14 3.82 2.18 11.28
N VAL A 15 3.14 1.10 11.67
CA VAL A 15 3.51 -0.26 11.24
C VAL A 15 3.42 -0.41 9.72
N ALA A 16 2.38 0.16 9.08
CA ALA A 16 2.25 0.18 7.63
C ALA A 16 3.40 0.94 6.94
N THR A 17 3.84 2.04 7.55
CA THR A 17 4.99 2.82 7.07
C THR A 17 6.29 2.03 7.18
N GLU A 18 6.52 1.32 8.29
CA GLU A 18 7.70 0.46 8.45
C GLU A 18 7.66 -0.72 7.46
N ALA A 19 6.51 -1.37 7.28
CA ALA A 19 6.33 -2.43 6.29
C ALA A 19 6.65 -1.95 4.87
N LYS A 20 6.30 -0.70 4.53
CA LYS A 20 6.67 -0.08 3.25
C LYS A 20 8.19 0.07 3.09
N LYS A 21 8.90 0.57 4.11
CA LYS A 21 10.36 0.70 4.07
C LYS A 21 11.04 -0.64 3.81
N ARG A 22 10.53 -1.72 4.42
CA ARG A 22 11.02 -3.09 4.18
C ARG A 22 10.80 -3.53 2.74
N ARG A 23 9.62 -3.30 2.16
CA ARG A 23 9.35 -3.59 0.73
C ARG A 23 10.30 -2.84 -0.20
N GLU A 24 10.53 -1.55 0.04
CA GLU A 24 11.46 -0.73 -0.73
C GLU A 24 12.91 -1.23 -0.60
N ALA A 25 13.32 -1.64 0.61
CA ALA A 25 14.62 -2.23 0.87
C ALA A 25 14.81 -3.58 0.18
N ILE A 26 13.80 -4.47 0.21
CA ILE A 26 13.79 -5.75 -0.52
C ILE A 26 14.06 -5.51 -2.00
N GLU A 27 13.31 -4.60 -2.63
CA GLU A 27 13.52 -4.28 -4.04
C GLU A 27 14.92 -3.71 -4.31
N ALA A 28 15.39 -2.80 -3.45
CA ALA A 28 16.71 -2.19 -3.60
C ALA A 28 17.83 -3.22 -3.48
N PHE A 29 17.74 -4.15 -2.52
CA PHE A 29 18.72 -5.22 -2.35
C PHE A 29 18.68 -6.24 -3.49
N LEU A 30 17.49 -6.60 -3.99
CA LEU A 30 17.37 -7.47 -5.17
C LEU A 30 17.97 -6.81 -6.41
N LYS A 31 17.65 -5.53 -6.67
CA LYS A 31 18.24 -4.75 -7.76
C LYS A 31 19.76 -4.61 -7.62
N GLY A 32 20.26 -4.54 -6.38
CA GLY A 32 21.69 -4.49 -6.05
C GLY A 32 22.40 -5.84 -6.06
N GLY A 33 21.72 -6.94 -6.38
CA GLY A 33 22.32 -8.29 -6.40
C GLY A 33 22.69 -8.82 -5.01
N ARG A 34 21.96 -8.40 -3.96
CA ARG A 34 22.15 -8.80 -2.55
C ARG A 34 20.94 -9.58 -2.01
N PRO A 35 20.60 -10.75 -2.58
CA PRO A 35 19.40 -11.51 -2.20
C PRO A 35 19.38 -11.92 -0.72
N GLU A 36 20.54 -12.10 -0.09
CA GLU A 36 20.66 -12.42 1.34
C GLU A 36 20.20 -11.28 2.25
N LEU A 37 20.37 -10.02 1.82
CA LEU A 37 19.86 -8.86 2.54
C LEU A 37 18.36 -8.68 2.28
N ALA A 38 17.91 -8.92 1.05
CA ALA A 38 16.50 -8.92 0.72
C ALA A 38 15.71 -9.95 1.56
N GLU A 39 16.28 -11.14 1.78
CA GLU A 39 15.61 -12.17 2.60
C GLU A 39 15.50 -11.75 4.07
N LYS A 40 16.50 -11.05 4.63
CA LYS A 40 16.40 -10.49 5.99
C LYS A 40 15.29 -9.46 6.10
N GLU A 41 15.22 -8.53 5.15
CA GLU A 41 14.16 -7.53 5.10
C GLU A 41 12.78 -8.16 4.94
N LYS A 42 12.69 -9.26 4.19
CA LYS A 42 11.46 -10.03 4.02
C LYS A 42 10.99 -10.69 5.33
N GLN A 43 11.91 -11.26 6.11
CA GLN A 43 11.57 -11.80 7.42
C GLN A 43 11.06 -10.72 8.38
N GLU A 44 11.68 -9.53 8.37
CA GLU A 44 11.20 -8.39 9.17
C GLU A 44 9.84 -7.89 8.68
N LEU A 45 9.63 -7.84 7.36
CA LEU A 45 8.35 -7.51 6.76
C LEU A 45 7.26 -8.48 7.22
N ASP A 46 7.51 -9.80 7.17
CA ASP A 46 6.54 -10.82 7.56
C ASP A 46 6.10 -10.64 9.02
N VAL A 47 7.01 -10.26 9.92
CA VAL A 47 6.66 -9.95 11.32
C VAL A 47 5.78 -8.70 11.41
N LEU A 48 6.11 -7.63 10.68
CA LEU A 48 5.29 -6.40 10.67
C LEU A 48 3.88 -6.66 10.11
N LEU A 49 3.74 -7.55 9.13
CA LEU A 49 2.47 -7.91 8.54
C LEU A 49 1.51 -8.60 9.53
N LEU A 50 2.02 -9.27 10.57
CA LEU A 50 1.19 -9.86 11.63
C LEU A 50 0.44 -8.81 12.46
N TYR A 51 0.92 -7.56 12.48
CA TYR A 51 0.32 -6.46 13.22
C TYR A 51 -0.59 -5.58 12.35
N LEU A 52 -0.70 -5.91 11.06
CA LEU A 52 -1.57 -5.21 10.13
C LEU A 52 -2.76 -6.10 9.77
N PRO A 53 -3.92 -5.50 9.40
CA PRO A 53 -4.95 -6.22 8.68
C PRO A 53 -4.35 -6.91 7.45
N GLU A 54 -4.97 -8.00 7.03
CA GLU A 54 -4.58 -8.74 5.82
C GLU A 54 -4.34 -7.77 4.65
N GLN A 55 -3.07 -7.74 4.20
CA GLN A 55 -2.64 -6.79 3.20
C GLN A 55 -3.04 -7.29 1.81
N LEU A 56 -3.62 -6.40 1.01
CA LEU A 56 -3.91 -6.68 -0.38
C LEU A 56 -2.61 -6.77 -1.17
N SER A 57 -2.50 -7.80 -2.01
CA SER A 57 -1.42 -7.92 -2.98
C SER A 57 -1.50 -6.83 -4.05
N GLY A 58 -0.39 -6.57 -4.74
CA GLY A 58 -0.36 -5.62 -5.86
C GLY A 58 -1.36 -5.96 -6.97
N GLU A 59 -1.61 -7.25 -7.21
CA GLU A 59 -2.59 -7.73 -8.19
C GLU A 59 -4.03 -7.47 -7.74
N GLU A 60 -4.34 -7.71 -6.47
CA GLU A 60 -5.66 -7.41 -5.89
C GLU A 60 -5.94 -5.91 -5.89
N ILE A 61 -4.94 -5.09 -5.56
CA ILE A 61 -5.06 -3.64 -5.64
C ILE A 61 -5.37 -3.22 -7.08
N ARG A 62 -4.63 -3.75 -8.07
CA ARG A 62 -4.88 -3.47 -9.50
C ARG A 62 -6.29 -3.88 -9.92
N LYS A 63 -6.79 -5.02 -9.45
CA LYS A 63 -8.16 -5.49 -9.72
C LYS A 63 -9.20 -4.53 -9.13
N LEU A 64 -9.07 -4.18 -7.85
CA LEU A 64 -9.96 -3.23 -7.18
C LEU A 64 -9.96 -1.86 -7.87
N VAL A 65 -8.79 -1.40 -8.32
CA VAL A 65 -8.67 -0.14 -9.07
C VAL A 65 -9.43 -0.21 -10.40
N LYS A 66 -9.27 -1.30 -11.18
CA LYS A 66 -10.03 -1.49 -12.43
C LYS A 66 -11.54 -1.54 -12.18
N GLU A 67 -11.98 -2.24 -11.15
CA GLU A 67 -13.39 -2.29 -10.75
C GLU A 67 -13.92 -0.92 -10.33
N ALA A 68 -13.14 -0.15 -9.57
CA ALA A 68 -13.49 1.20 -9.16
C ALA A 68 -13.62 2.13 -10.37
N ILE A 69 -12.67 2.09 -11.30
CA ILE A 69 -12.70 2.85 -12.56
C ILE A 69 -13.95 2.51 -13.38
N ALA A 70 -14.25 1.22 -13.54
CA ALA A 70 -15.44 0.75 -14.25
C ALA A 70 -16.75 1.21 -13.59
N LYS A 71 -16.84 1.10 -12.25
CA LYS A 71 -17.99 1.57 -11.46
C LYS A 71 -18.20 3.07 -11.58
N THR A 72 -17.13 3.87 -11.53
CA THR A 72 -17.22 5.33 -11.61
C THR A 72 -17.28 5.85 -13.03
N LYS A 73 -17.12 4.98 -14.05
CA LYS A 73 -16.91 5.35 -15.47
C LYS A 73 -15.84 6.43 -15.62
N ALA A 74 -14.80 6.32 -14.78
CA ALA A 74 -13.73 7.29 -14.75
C ALA A 74 -12.81 7.07 -15.94
N GLY A 75 -12.43 8.14 -16.63
CA GLY A 75 -11.55 8.05 -17.80
C GLY A 75 -10.37 9.02 -17.73
N SER A 76 -10.24 9.77 -16.64
CA SER A 76 -9.21 10.80 -16.52
C SER A 76 -8.80 11.04 -15.08
N PHE A 77 -7.64 11.69 -14.90
CA PHE A 77 -7.18 12.15 -13.60
C PHE A 77 -8.17 13.05 -12.85
N LYS A 78 -9.10 13.72 -13.55
CA LYS A 78 -10.14 14.53 -12.92
C LYS A 78 -11.11 13.69 -12.08
N ASP A 79 -11.21 12.40 -12.38
CA ASP A 79 -12.06 11.46 -11.64
C ASP A 79 -11.33 10.76 -10.49
N MET A 80 -10.07 11.14 -10.21
CA MET A 80 -9.27 10.57 -9.11
C MET A 80 -10.03 10.63 -7.78
N GLY A 81 -10.71 11.75 -7.48
CA GLY A 81 -11.52 11.87 -6.25
C GLY A 81 -12.66 10.86 -6.19
N LYS A 82 -13.31 10.54 -7.32
CA LYS A 82 -14.39 9.54 -7.39
C LYS A 82 -13.85 8.12 -7.21
N ILE A 83 -12.75 7.80 -7.91
CA ILE A 83 -12.09 6.50 -7.81
C ILE A 83 -11.62 6.25 -6.38
N MET A 84 -10.95 7.24 -5.77
CA MET A 84 -10.47 7.14 -4.39
C MET A 84 -11.62 7.07 -3.39
N GLY A 85 -12.76 7.72 -3.63
CA GLY A 85 -13.95 7.58 -2.79
C GLY A 85 -14.51 6.15 -2.75
N VAL A 86 -14.41 5.40 -3.86
CA VAL A 86 -14.81 3.98 -3.92
C VAL A 86 -13.73 3.07 -3.35
N LEU A 87 -12.45 3.37 -3.58
CA LEU A 87 -11.33 2.54 -3.14
C LEU A 87 -11.01 2.68 -1.65
N ALA A 88 -11.09 3.89 -1.10
CA ALA A 88 -10.69 4.18 0.29
C ALA A 88 -11.25 3.19 1.32
N PRO A 89 -12.55 2.86 1.37
CA PRO A 89 -13.06 1.88 2.34
C PRO A 89 -12.61 0.44 2.06
N GLN A 90 -12.26 0.10 0.82
CA GLN A 90 -11.82 -1.25 0.44
C GLN A 90 -10.33 -1.47 0.74
N VAL A 91 -9.55 -0.40 0.78
CA VAL A 91 -8.09 -0.43 0.96
C VAL A 91 -7.63 0.12 2.33
N LYS A 92 -8.50 0.80 3.09
CA LYS A 92 -8.14 1.36 4.42
C LYS A 92 -7.57 0.27 5.33
N GLY A 93 -6.34 0.48 5.80
CA GLY A 93 -5.62 -0.48 6.65
C GLY A 93 -5.11 -1.74 5.94
N LYS A 94 -5.54 -2.01 4.71
CA LYS A 94 -5.18 -3.20 3.92
C LYS A 94 -4.20 -2.93 2.78
N ALA A 95 -4.00 -1.66 2.41
CA ALA A 95 -2.98 -1.27 1.45
C ALA A 95 -2.48 0.16 1.70
N ASP A 96 -1.25 0.44 1.27
CA ASP A 96 -0.69 1.79 1.30
C ASP A 96 -1.47 2.72 0.37
N GLY A 97 -1.99 3.81 0.90
CA GLY A 97 -2.74 4.79 0.12
C GLY A 97 -1.92 5.41 -1.01
N ALA A 98 -0.60 5.58 -0.81
CA ALA A 98 0.30 6.09 -1.85
C ALA A 98 0.52 5.05 -2.97
N LEU A 99 0.68 3.76 -2.64
CA LEU A 99 0.72 2.66 -3.61
C LEU A 99 -0.59 2.56 -4.42
N VAL A 100 -1.75 2.62 -3.75
CA VAL A 100 -3.06 2.62 -4.43
C VAL A 100 -3.15 3.80 -5.39
N ALA A 101 -2.81 5.01 -4.93
CA ALA A 101 -2.82 6.20 -5.78
C ALA A 101 -1.85 6.08 -6.97
N SER A 102 -0.67 5.50 -6.78
CA SER A 102 0.30 5.23 -7.85
C SER A 102 -0.28 4.30 -8.90
N ILE A 103 -0.88 3.18 -8.48
CA ILE A 103 -1.50 2.19 -9.39
C ILE A 103 -2.67 2.80 -10.15
N VAL A 104 -3.51 3.62 -9.49
CA VAL A 104 -4.60 4.34 -10.17
C VAL A 104 -4.04 5.26 -11.25
N LYS A 105 -2.97 6.01 -10.96
CA LYS A 105 -2.32 6.88 -11.95
C LYS A 105 -1.74 6.08 -13.10
N GLU A 106 -1.08 4.96 -12.84
CA GLU A 106 -0.50 4.08 -13.86
C GLU A 106 -1.57 3.56 -14.83
N ILE A 107 -2.71 3.10 -14.29
CA ILE A 107 -3.82 2.56 -15.07
C ILE A 107 -4.55 3.65 -15.87
N LEU A 108 -4.67 4.87 -15.34
CA LEU A 108 -5.30 5.99 -16.07
C LEU A 108 -4.36 6.68 -17.08
N SER A 109 -3.05 6.49 -16.94
CA SER A 109 -2.05 6.98 -17.90
C SER A 109 -1.84 6.03 -19.09
N SER A 110 -2.33 4.80 -18.97
CA SER A 110 -2.27 3.76 -19.99
C SER A 110 -3.54 3.79 -20.85
#